data_AF-A0A7K2XK35-F1
#
_entry.id   AF-A0A7K2XK35-F1
#
_cell.length_a   1.000
_cell.length_b   1.000
_cell.length_c   1.000
_cell.angle_alpha   90.00
_cell.angle_beta   90.00
_cell.angle_gamma   90.00
#
_symmetry.space_group_name_H-M   'P 1'
#
loop_
_entity.id
_entity.type
_entity.pdbx_description
1 polymer ?
#
loop_
_entity_poly.entity_id
_entity_poly.type
_entity_poly.pdbx_seq_one_letter_code
_entity_poly.pdbx_strand_id
1 'polypeptide(L)' 'MAHPNRRDLGLLVLRAGTGAVLAAHGTQKLFGWFGGGGVEGTSRAMEAMGFSPGRQSAIAAGLGEAGG' A
#
# COMPACT_ATOMS: atom_id res chain seq x y z
N MET A 1 15.33 -16.09 27.38
CA MET A 1 14.57 -15.25 26.43
C MET A 1 15.38 -13.99 26.18
N ALA A 2 15.67 -13.65 24.93
CA ALA A 2 16.43 -12.43 24.62
C ALA A 2 15.52 -11.20 24.82
N HIS A 3 16.03 -10.17 25.50
CA HIS A 3 15.33 -8.90 25.60
C HIS A 3 15.52 -8.10 24.30
N PRO A 4 14.47 -7.48 23.75
CA PRO A 4 14.60 -6.60 22.60
C PRO A 4 15.57 -5.47 22.93
N ASN A 5 16.60 -5.30 22.13
CA ASN A 5 17.52 -4.18 22.27
C ASN A 5 17.09 -3.00 21.39
N ARG A 6 17.79 -1.86 21.49
CA ARG A 6 17.46 -0.64 20.74
C ARG A 6 17.43 -0.86 19.22
N ARG A 7 18.30 -1.73 18.68
CA ARG A 7 18.31 -2.05 17.26
C ARG A 7 17.06 -2.80 16.86
N ASP A 8 16.64 -3.79 17.65
CA ASP A 8 15.42 -4.56 17.38
C ASP A 8 14.19 -3.65 17.41
N LEU A 9 14.12 -2.72 18.36
CA LEU A 9 13.06 -1.70 18.44
C LEU A 9 13.09 -0.75 17.24
N GLY A 10 14.26 -0.25 16.84
CA GLY A 10 14.40 0.61 15.67
C GLY A 10 13.96 -0.10 14.38
N LEU A 11 14.32 -1.37 14.24
CA LEU A 11 13.92 -2.24 13.14
C LEU A 11 12.41 -2.55 13.13
N LEU A 12 11.80 -2.66 14.31
CA LEU A 12 10.35 -2.82 14.45
C LEU A 12 9.61 -1.54 14.03
N VAL A 13 10.06 -0.38 14.52
CA VAL A 13 9.48 0.92 14.16
C VAL A 13 9.57 1.16 12.66
N LEU A 14 10.73 0.87 12.05
CA LEU A 14 10.90 1.01 10.61
C LEU A 14 9.92 0.12 9.83
N ARG A 15 9.77 -1.16 10.22
CA ARG A 15 8.84 -2.09 9.55
C ARG A 15 7.39 -1.66 9.74
N ALA A 16 7.00 -1.33 10.96
CA ALA A 16 5.63 -0.92 11.27
C ALA A 16 5.27 0.39 10.56
N GLY A 17 6.19 1.37 10.56
CA GLY A 17 6.01 2.64 9.87
C GLY A 17 5.87 2.46 8.35
N THR A 18 6.80 1.74 7.72
CA THR A 18 6.74 1.47 6.27
C THR A 18 5.48 0.67 5.92
N GLY A 19 5.18 -0.39 6.67
CA GLY A 19 3.98 -1.19 6.46
C GLY A 19 2.68 -0.39 6.62
N ALA A 20 2.61 0.52 7.60
CA ALA A 20 1.46 1.39 7.79
C ALA A 20 1.27 2.37 6.61
N VAL A 21 2.35 2.93 6.06
CA VAL A 21 2.28 3.81 4.88
C VAL A 21 1.80 3.04 3.66
N LEU A 22 2.33 1.84 3.42
CA LEU A 22 1.88 0.97 2.34
C LEU A 22 0.41 0.58 2.52
N ALA A 23 -0.01 0.19 3.72
CA ALA A 23 -1.40 -0.13 4.02
C ALA A 23 -2.35 1.05 3.78
N ALA A 24 -1.94 2.27 4.14
CA ALA A 24 -2.70 3.47 3.86
C ALA A 24 -2.82 3.73 2.34
N HIS A 25 -1.74 3.56 1.57
CA HIS A 25 -1.79 3.67 0.11
C HIS A 25 -2.64 2.57 -0.55
N GLY A 26 -2.49 1.32 -0.12
CA GLY A 26 -3.28 0.20 -0.61
C GLY A 26 -4.78 0.40 -0.35
N THR A 27 -5.15 0.89 0.82
CA THR A 27 -6.56 1.21 1.16
C THR A 27 -7.08 2.44 0.40
N GLN A 28 -6.23 3.44 0.10
CA GLN A 28 -6.58 4.53 -0.83
C GLN A 28 -6.91 3.98 -2.23
N LYS A 29 -6.12 3.01 -2.71
CA LYS A 29 -6.31 2.40 -4.04
C LYS A 29 -7.49 1.45 -4.10
N LEU A 30 -7.73 0.64 -3.06
CA LEU A 30 -8.81 -0.35 -3.06
C LEU A 30 -10.15 0.23 -2.63
N PHE A 31 -10.16 1.08 -1.62
CA PHE A 31 -11.39 1.50 -0.94
C PHE A 31 -11.64 3.01 -0.99
N GLY A 32 -10.69 3.79 -1.53
CA GLY A 32 -10.79 5.25 -1.53
C GLY A 32 -10.67 5.88 -0.14
N TRP A 33 -10.12 5.15 0.83
CA TRP A 33 -9.92 5.66 2.18
C TRP A 33 -8.96 6.84 2.18
N PHE A 34 -9.04 7.68 3.21
CA PHE A 34 -8.17 8.86 3.36
C PHE A 34 -8.21 9.82 2.15
N GLY A 35 -9.35 9.88 1.44
CA GLY A 35 -9.51 10.72 0.25
C GLY A 35 -8.90 10.14 -1.04
N GLY A 36 -8.56 8.85 -1.05
CA GLY A 36 -8.03 8.15 -2.22
C GLY A 36 -9.05 7.96 -3.34
N GLY A 37 -8.57 7.77 -4.57
CA GLY A 37 -9.41 7.62 -5.76
C GLY A 37 -10.15 6.28 -5.88
N GLY A 38 -9.91 5.34 -4.96
CA GLY A 38 -10.43 3.97 -5.05
C GLY A 38 -10.00 3.25 -6.32
N VAL A 39 -10.61 2.11 -6.60
CA VAL A 39 -10.22 1.26 -7.74
C VAL A 39 -10.41 2.01 -9.05
N GLU A 40 -11.46 2.83 -9.17
CA GLU A 40 -11.76 3.57 -10.40
C GLU A 40 -10.71 4.65 -10.68
N GLY A 41 -10.40 5.51 -9.70
CA GLY A 41 -9.37 6.55 -9.86
C GLY A 41 -7.99 5.95 -10.10
N THR A 42 -7.67 4.87 -9.38
CA THR A 42 -6.41 4.14 -9.56
C THR A 42 -6.34 3.46 -10.92
N SER A 43 -7.45 2.87 -11.42
CA SER A 43 -7.51 2.27 -12.75
C SER A 43 -7.21 3.28 -13.84
N ARG A 44 -7.76 4.49 -13.75
CA ARG A 44 -7.48 5.58 -14.70
C ARG A 44 -6.02 5.99 -14.66
N ALA A 45 -5.43 6.09 -13.46
CA ALA A 45 -4.01 6.36 -13.32
C ALA A 45 -3.14 5.25 -13.92
N MET A 46 -3.51 3.99 -13.73
CA MET A 46 -2.80 2.83 -14.30
C MET A 46 -2.85 2.83 -15.83
N GLU A 47 -4.02 3.07 -16.44
CA GLU A 47 -4.14 3.22 -17.90
C GLU A 47 -3.31 4.42 -18.40
N ALA A 48 -3.33 5.55 -17.68
CA ALA A 48 -2.52 6.72 -18.05
C ALA A 48 -1.00 6.46 -18.00
N MET A 49 -0.56 5.50 -17.16
CA MET A 49 0.82 5.02 -17.11
C MET A 49 1.12 3.92 -18.15
N GLY A 50 0.12 3.51 -18.95
CA GLY A 50 0.26 2.47 -19.98
C GLY A 50 0.00 1.05 -19.50
N PHE A 51 -0.48 0.86 -18.26
CA PHE A 51 -0.92 -0.45 -17.79
C PHE A 51 -2.35 -0.74 -18.25
N SER A 52 -2.49 -1.64 -19.22
CA SER A 52 -3.77 -2.12 -19.71
C SER A 52 -3.90 -3.63 -19.53
N PRO A 53 -4.96 -4.15 -18.89
CA PRO A 53 -6.11 -3.43 -18.35
C PRO A 53 -5.84 -2.83 -16.95
N GLY A 54 -6.10 -1.53 -16.80
CA GLY A 54 -5.73 -0.74 -15.62
C GLY A 54 -6.49 -1.11 -14.36
N ARG A 55 -7.68 -1.69 -14.46
CA ARG A 55 -8.46 -2.14 -13.29
C ARG A 55 -7.76 -3.29 -12.57
N GLN A 56 -7.25 -4.26 -13.32
CA GLN A 56 -6.51 -5.39 -12.78
C GLN A 56 -5.20 -4.91 -12.15
N SER A 57 -4.50 -3.98 -12.81
CA SER A 57 -3.29 -3.35 -12.24
C SER A 57 -3.59 -2.55 -10.98
N ALA A 58 -4.71 -1.83 -10.93
CA ALA A 58 -5.13 -1.08 -9.75
C ALA A 58 -5.44 -1.98 -8.56
N ILE A 59 -6.15 -3.10 -8.79
CA ILE A 59 -6.43 -4.10 -7.76
C ILE A 59 -5.14 -4.78 -7.31
N ALA A 60 -4.27 -5.19 -8.24
CA ALA A 60 -2.98 -5.82 -7.91
C ALA A 60 -2.08 -4.89 -7.10
N ALA A 61 -1.95 -3.62 -7.51
CA ALA A 61 -1.19 -2.61 -6.78
C ALA A 61 -1.79 -2.35 -5.39
N GLY A 62 -3.11 -2.22 -5.30
CA GLY A 62 -3.80 -2.00 -4.04
C GLY A 62 -3.65 -3.18 -3.06
N LEU A 63 -3.77 -4.41 -3.54
CA LEU A 63 -3.59 -5.62 -2.73
C LEU A 63 -2.12 -5.80 -2.30
N GLY A 64 -1.15 -5.54 -3.19
CA GLY A 64 0.26 -5.60 -2.84
C GLY A 64 0.64 -4.58 -1.77
N GLU A 65 0.12 -3.36 -1.86
CA GLU A 65 0.40 -2.32 -0.86
C GLU A 65 -0.35 -2.55 0.46
N ALA A 66 -1.59 -3.05 0.41
CA ALA A 66 -2.36 -3.32 1.62
C ALA A 66 -1.95 -4.62 2.34
N GLY A 67 -1.56 -5.64 1.59
CA GLY A 67 -1.28 -6.99 2.09
C GLY A 67 0.19 -7.27 2.37
N GLY A 68 1.11 -6.57 1.69
CA GLY A 68 2.54 -6.88 1.71
C GLY A 68 2.96 -7.96 0.73
#